data_AF-A0A2W2DRP4-F1
#
_entry.id   AF-A0A2W2DRP4-F1
#
_cell.length_a   1.000
_cell.length_b   1.000
_cell.length_c   1.000
_cell.angle_alpha   90.00
_cell.angle_beta   90.00
_cell.angle_gamma   90.00
#
_symmetry.space_group_name_H-M   'P 1'
#
loop_
_entity.id
_entity.type
_entity.pdbx_description
1 polymer ?
#
loop_
_entity_poly.entity_id
_entity_poly.type
_entity_poly.pdbx_seq_one_letter_code
_entity_poly.pdbx_strand_id
1 'polypeptide(L)'
;PRPGPAPAPAPAPAPAPAPASAPAPPPPAATDADAWRTAADEGWTRAQRAAEPATGGITRSGLPKRVPQAQLVPGGIESRSGRDRVRRTPDEVRGLLSAYHRGVQRGRAAGTDQDSTSTKETSR
;
A
#
# COMPACT_ATOMS: atom_id res chain seq x y z
N PRO A 1 21.39 -5.52 -77.62
CA PRO A 1 22.66 -4.76 -77.84
C PRO A 1 22.57 -3.36 -77.19
N ARG A 2 22.80 -3.28 -75.88
CA ARG A 2 24.05 -2.97 -75.14
C ARG A 2 24.37 -1.46 -75.05
N PRO A 3 24.76 -0.97 -73.86
CA PRO A 3 24.54 0.41 -73.39
C PRO A 3 25.75 1.34 -73.62
N GLY A 4 25.54 2.64 -73.39
CA GLY A 4 26.36 3.77 -73.84
C GLY A 4 27.71 4.00 -73.14
N PRO A 5 28.48 5.02 -73.60
CA PRO A 5 29.77 5.37 -73.04
C PRO A 5 29.67 6.41 -71.90
N ALA A 6 30.44 6.14 -70.85
CA ALA A 6 30.54 6.88 -69.60
C ALA A 6 31.42 8.15 -69.70
N PRO A 7 31.10 9.23 -68.95
CA PRO A 7 32.06 10.29 -68.65
C PRO A 7 32.87 10.03 -67.37
N ALA A 8 34.10 10.56 -67.38
CA ALA A 8 35.26 10.36 -66.52
C ALA A 8 35.10 10.75 -65.03
N PRO A 9 35.98 10.22 -64.13
CA PRO A 9 35.92 10.49 -62.69
C PRO A 9 36.45 11.89 -62.31
N ALA A 10 35.69 12.59 -61.47
CA ALA A 10 36.10 13.82 -60.80
C ALA A 10 36.84 13.51 -59.47
N PRO A 11 37.77 14.37 -59.01
CA PRO A 11 38.72 14.07 -57.93
C PRO A 11 38.08 14.03 -56.54
N ALA A 12 38.62 13.15 -55.68
CA ALA A 12 38.19 12.95 -54.29
C ALA A 12 38.46 14.17 -53.39
N PRO A 13 37.53 14.56 -52.50
CA PRO A 13 37.79 15.57 -51.47
C PRO A 13 38.60 14.99 -50.31
N ALA A 14 39.61 15.75 -49.87
CA ALA A 14 40.46 15.46 -48.72
C ALA A 14 39.65 15.36 -47.39
N PRO A 15 40.09 14.55 -46.40
CA PRO A 15 39.39 14.41 -45.14
C PRO A 15 39.48 15.70 -44.30
N ALA A 16 38.34 16.19 -43.86
CA ALA A 16 38.24 17.29 -42.89
C ALA A 16 38.82 16.89 -41.51
N PRO A 17 39.38 17.83 -40.73
CA PRO A 17 39.92 17.54 -39.40
C PRO A 17 38.80 17.06 -38.46
N ALA A 18 39.03 15.93 -37.79
CA ALA A 18 38.10 15.35 -36.83
C ALA A 18 37.88 16.29 -35.63
N PRO A 19 36.64 16.42 -35.11
CA PRO A 19 36.40 17.17 -33.87
C PRO A 19 37.07 16.45 -32.70
N ALA A 20 37.85 17.20 -31.92
CA ALA A 20 38.46 16.72 -30.69
C ALA A 20 37.37 16.16 -29.76
N SER A 21 37.55 14.91 -29.30
CA SER A 21 36.64 14.25 -28.37
C SER A 21 36.61 15.01 -27.04
N ALA A 22 35.45 15.58 -26.70
CA ALA A 22 35.18 16.01 -25.34
C ALA A 22 35.26 14.81 -24.38
N PRO A 23 35.76 14.97 -23.15
CA PRO A 23 35.78 13.88 -22.18
C PRO A 23 34.34 13.41 -21.92
N ALA A 24 34.13 12.10 -21.97
CA ALA A 24 32.85 11.49 -21.67
C ALA A 24 32.38 11.88 -20.25
N PRO A 25 31.09 12.16 -20.03
CA PRO A 25 30.58 12.40 -18.69
C PRO A 25 30.89 11.17 -17.80
N PRO A 26 31.21 11.37 -16.51
CA PRO A 26 31.45 10.26 -15.61
C PRO A 26 30.22 9.33 -15.61
N PRO A 27 30.41 8.01 -15.46
CA PRO A 27 29.27 7.11 -15.31
C PRO A 27 28.43 7.58 -14.13
N PRO A 28 27.09 7.48 -14.20
CA PRO A 28 26.27 7.80 -13.04
C PRO A 28 26.79 6.97 -11.88
N ALA A 29 27.15 7.64 -10.77
CA ALA A 29 27.51 6.97 -9.54
C ALA A 29 26.44 5.92 -9.27
N ALA A 30 26.85 4.67 -9.03
CA ALA A 30 25.92 3.62 -8.69
C ALA A 30 25.17 4.09 -7.45
N THR A 31 23.94 4.61 -7.64
CA THR A 31 23.08 5.01 -6.55
C THR A 31 22.98 3.79 -5.65
N ASP A 32 23.25 3.95 -4.36
CA ASP A 32 23.08 2.92 -3.33
C ASP A 32 21.59 2.53 -3.23
N ALA A 33 21.03 1.95 -4.29
CA ALA A 33 19.65 1.49 -4.37
C ALA A 33 19.40 0.39 -3.32
N ASP A 34 20.46 -0.30 -2.90
CA ASP A 34 20.45 -1.24 -1.80
C ASP A 34 20.35 -0.57 -0.42
N ALA A 35 20.78 0.68 -0.25
CA ALA A 35 20.74 1.35 1.06
C ALA A 35 19.33 1.72 1.52
N TRP A 36 18.36 1.79 0.60
CA TRP A 36 16.96 2.10 0.93
C TRP A 36 15.99 0.98 0.57
N ARG A 37 16.48 -0.15 0.04
CA ARG A 37 15.64 -1.34 -0.13
C ARG A 37 15.27 -1.90 1.24
N THR A 38 13.98 -2.10 1.45
CA THR A 38 13.40 -2.64 2.69
C THR A 38 12.50 -3.83 2.38
N ALA A 39 12.08 -4.55 3.43
CA ALA A 39 11.09 -5.63 3.29
C ALA A 39 9.75 -5.16 2.70
N ALA A 40 9.44 -3.86 2.73
CA ALA A 40 8.23 -3.29 2.15
C ALA A 40 8.23 -3.32 0.62
N ASP A 41 9.39 -3.27 -0.03
CA ASP A 41 9.52 -3.27 -1.50
C ASP A 41 9.06 -4.59 -2.12
N GLU A 42 9.30 -5.71 -1.43
CA GLU A 42 8.75 -7.01 -1.83
C GLU A 42 7.22 -7.05 -1.74
N GLY A 43 6.65 -6.44 -0.69
CA GLY A 43 5.21 -6.31 -0.52
C GLY A 43 4.60 -5.47 -1.64
N TRP A 44 5.21 -4.33 -1.96
CA TRP A 44 4.78 -3.44 -3.04
C TRP A 44 4.85 -4.13 -4.41
N THR A 45 5.95 -4.80 -4.72
CA THR A 45 6.13 -5.52 -5.99
C THR A 45 5.11 -6.65 -6.14
N ARG A 46 4.82 -7.39 -5.06
CA ARG A 46 3.79 -8.44 -5.09
C ARG A 46 2.37 -7.86 -5.17
N ALA A 47 2.10 -6.73 -4.54
CA ALA A 47 0.83 -6.01 -4.68
C ALA A 47 0.58 -5.59 -6.13
N GLN A 48 1.60 -5.04 -6.78
CA GLN A 48 1.53 -4.66 -8.19
C GLN A 48 1.25 -5.88 -9.09
N ARG A 49 1.88 -7.04 -8.82
CA ARG A 49 1.58 -8.28 -9.56
C ARG A 49 0.16 -8.80 -9.31
N ALA A 50 -0.41 -8.58 -8.13
CA ALA A 50 -1.79 -8.97 -7.83
C ALA A 50 -2.83 -8.10 -8.57
N ALA A 51 -2.47 -6.88 -8.98
CA ALA A 51 -3.31 -6.01 -9.79
C ALA A 51 -3.52 -6.53 -11.22
N GLU A 52 -2.59 -7.36 -11.72
CA GLU A 52 -2.66 -8.03 -13.02
C GLU A 52 -3.07 -9.52 -12.84
N PRO A 53 -4.36 -9.87 -12.92
CA PRO A 53 -4.81 -11.22 -12.60
C PRO A 53 -4.40 -12.26 -13.65
N ALA A 54 -3.55 -13.21 -13.27
CA ALA A 54 -3.26 -14.38 -14.09
C ALA A 54 -4.53 -15.23 -14.29
N THR A 55 -4.83 -15.57 -15.54
CA THR A 55 -6.02 -16.33 -15.89
C THR A 55 -5.75 -17.84 -15.81
N GLY A 56 -6.53 -18.56 -15.01
CA GLY A 56 -6.46 -20.03 -14.86
C GLY A 56 -7.18 -20.80 -15.97
N GLY A 57 -7.19 -20.26 -17.19
CA GLY A 57 -7.94 -20.77 -18.34
C GLY A 57 -9.32 -20.10 -18.52
N ILE A 58 -10.15 -20.68 -19.37
CA ILE A 58 -11.51 -20.19 -19.67
C ILE A 58 -12.57 -21.18 -19.15
N THR A 59 -13.72 -20.68 -18.70
CA THR A 59 -14.89 -21.51 -18.39
C THR A 59 -15.59 -21.94 -19.68
N ARG A 60 -16.51 -22.91 -19.60
CA ARG A 60 -17.32 -23.36 -20.77
C ARG A 60 -18.13 -22.23 -21.42
N SER A 61 -18.44 -21.18 -20.67
CA SER A 61 -19.12 -19.98 -21.15
C SER A 61 -18.17 -18.93 -21.75
N GLY A 62 -16.87 -19.23 -21.86
CA GLY A 62 -15.86 -18.34 -22.43
C GLY A 62 -15.33 -17.27 -21.45
N LEU A 63 -15.71 -17.30 -20.17
CA LEU A 63 -15.21 -16.33 -19.20
C LEU A 63 -13.83 -16.73 -18.65
N PRO A 64 -12.92 -15.77 -18.44
CA PRO A 64 -11.66 -15.95 -17.71
C PRO A 64 -11.88 -16.62 -16.34
N LYS A 65 -11.38 -17.84 -16.16
CA LYS A 65 -11.38 -18.55 -14.89
C LYS A 65 -10.25 -18.01 -14.01
N ARG A 66 -10.54 -17.77 -12.72
CA ARG A 66 -9.53 -17.34 -11.74
C ARG A 66 -8.92 -18.53 -11.01
N VAL A 67 -7.65 -18.41 -10.62
CA VAL A 67 -6.98 -19.36 -9.72
C VAL A 67 -7.25 -18.93 -8.28
N PRO A 68 -7.82 -19.80 -7.41
CA PRO A 68 -8.00 -19.48 -6.00
C PRO A 68 -6.68 -19.11 -5.35
N GLN A 69 -6.70 -18.11 -4.45
CA GLN A 69 -5.55 -17.68 -3.64
C GLN A 69 -4.31 -17.14 -4.39
N ALA A 70 -4.33 -17.06 -5.72
CA ALA A 70 -3.20 -16.56 -6.51
C ALA A 70 -2.89 -15.06 -6.32
N GLN A 71 -3.82 -14.31 -5.71
CA GLN A 71 -3.72 -12.85 -5.49
C GLN A 71 -3.32 -12.50 -4.06
N LEU A 72 -2.80 -13.47 -3.30
CA LEU A 72 -2.32 -13.21 -1.95
C LEU A 72 -0.97 -12.50 -1.99
N VAL A 73 -0.94 -11.31 -1.40
CA VAL A 73 0.24 -10.47 -1.27
C VAL A 73 0.72 -10.56 0.17
N PRO A 74 2.02 -10.81 0.44
CA PRO A 74 2.59 -10.71 1.77
C PRO A 74 2.34 -9.32 2.37
N GLY A 75 1.85 -9.26 3.61
CA GLY A 75 1.50 -8.00 4.28
C GLY A 75 0.02 -7.61 4.22
N GLY A 76 -0.83 -8.41 3.56
CA GLY A 76 -2.27 -8.37 3.85
C GLY A 76 -2.50 -8.76 5.31
N ILE A 77 -3.45 -8.11 5.99
CA ILE A 77 -3.83 -8.51 7.35
C ILE A 77 -4.10 -10.03 7.33
N GLU A 78 -3.40 -10.81 8.15
CA GLU A 78 -3.81 -12.17 8.43
C GLU A 78 -5.31 -12.10 8.71
N SER A 79 -6.11 -12.77 7.88
CA SER A 79 -7.52 -12.97 8.19
C SER A 79 -7.49 -13.52 9.59
N ARG A 80 -7.97 -12.73 10.56
CA ARG A 80 -7.78 -13.05 11.96
C ARG A 80 -8.67 -14.25 12.25
N SER A 81 -8.19 -15.43 11.86
CA SER A 81 -8.72 -16.73 12.21
C SER A 81 -8.39 -16.85 13.68
N GLY A 82 -9.27 -16.28 14.50
CA GLY A 82 -8.94 -15.89 15.87
C GLY A 82 -8.90 -14.38 16.09
N ARG A 83 -9.86 -13.59 15.59
CA ARG A 83 -10.51 -12.69 16.56
C ARG A 83 -11.08 -13.64 17.58
N ASP A 84 -10.25 -13.93 18.57
CA ASP A 84 -10.60 -14.64 19.77
C ASP A 84 -11.85 -13.90 20.23
N ARG A 85 -13.01 -14.50 19.94
CA ARG A 85 -14.28 -13.89 20.31
C ARG A 85 -14.20 -13.98 21.80
N VAL A 86 -13.74 -12.91 22.45
CA VAL A 86 -13.48 -12.86 23.89
C VAL A 86 -14.70 -13.48 24.51
N ARG A 87 -14.56 -14.74 24.97
CA ARG A 87 -15.68 -15.52 25.47
C ARG A 87 -15.94 -14.97 26.86
N ARG A 88 -16.70 -13.87 26.91
CA ARG A 88 -17.15 -13.24 28.14
C ARG A 88 -18.05 -14.23 28.86
N THR A 89 -17.73 -14.54 30.12
CA THR A 89 -18.62 -15.34 30.95
C THR A 89 -19.81 -14.48 31.42
N PRO A 90 -21.00 -15.07 31.68
CA PRO A 90 -22.15 -14.31 32.17
C PRO A 90 -21.85 -13.53 33.46
N ASP A 91 -21.03 -14.11 34.34
CA ASP A 91 -20.64 -13.49 35.61
C ASP A 91 -19.74 -12.27 35.42
N GLU A 92 -18.78 -12.32 34.48
CA GLU A 92 -17.96 -11.16 34.11
C GLU A 92 -18.80 -9.99 33.59
N VAL A 93 -19.76 -10.30 32.70
CA VAL A 93 -20.67 -9.27 32.15
C VAL A 93 -21.53 -8.67 33.26
N ARG A 94 -22.05 -9.50 34.17
CA ARG A 94 -22.85 -9.07 35.32
C ARG A 94 -22.05 -8.17 36.25
N GLY A 95 -20.81 -8.55 36.56
CA GLY A 95 -19.90 -7.75 37.39
C GLY A 95 -19.64 -6.38 36.78
N LEU A 96 -19.30 -6.34 35.48
CA LEU A 96 -19.03 -5.10 34.76
C LEU A 96 -20.25 -4.16 34.71
N LEU A 97 -21.41 -4.69 34.33
CA LEU A 97 -22.65 -3.89 34.26
C LEU A 97 -23.09 -3.38 35.62
N SER A 98 -22.91 -4.18 36.68
CA SER A 98 -23.27 -3.78 38.05
C SER A 98 -22.36 -2.65 38.57
N ALA A 99 -21.05 -2.74 38.30
CA ALA A 99 -20.09 -1.69 38.64
C ALA A 99 -20.40 -0.39 37.89
N TYR A 100 -20.67 -0.48 36.58
CA TYR A 100 -21.09 0.65 35.76
C TYR A 100 -22.37 1.30 36.29
N HIS A 101 -23.41 0.49 36.54
CA HIS A 101 -24.68 0.99 37.05
C HIS A 101 -24.51 1.69 38.41
N ARG A 102 -23.73 1.12 39.33
CA ARG A 102 -23.42 1.76 40.62
C ARG A 102 -22.71 3.11 40.43
N GLY A 103 -21.77 3.19 39.49
CA GLY A 103 -21.06 4.43 39.15
C GLY A 103 -22.00 5.50 38.59
N VAL A 104 -22.88 5.13 37.66
CA VAL A 104 -23.87 6.05 37.07
C VAL A 104 -24.82 6.59 38.13
N GLN A 105 -25.35 5.73 39.00
CA GLN A 105 -26.28 6.16 40.05
C GLN A 105 -25.60 7.06 41.08
N ARG A 106 -24.35 6.75 41.46
CA ARG A 106 -23.54 7.63 42.32
C ARG A 106 -23.34 9.01 41.67
N GLY A 107 -23.01 9.05 40.38
CA GLY A 107 -22.82 10.30 39.65
C GLY A 107 -24.08 11.14 39.60
N ARG A 108 -25.25 10.52 39.38
CA ARG A 108 -26.54 11.22 39.39
C ARG A 108 -26.92 11.73 40.78
N ALA A 109 -26.78 10.90 41.81
CA ALA A 109 -27.07 11.32 43.19
C ALA A 109 -26.19 12.50 43.62
N ALA A 110 -24.88 12.44 43.36
CA ALA A 110 -23.97 13.54 43.66
C ALA A 110 -24.32 14.83 42.90
N GLY A 111 -24.78 14.73 41.65
CA GLY A 111 -25.28 15.89 40.89
C GLY A 111 -26.55 16.50 41.49
N THR A 112 -27.53 15.66 41.85
CA THR A 112 -28.79 16.10 42.49
C THR A 112 -28.57 16.70 43.88
N ASP A 113 -27.63 16.16 44.67
CA ASP A 113 -27.25 16.72 45.96
C ASP A 113 -26.62 18.13 45.80
N GLN A 114 -25.82 18.34 44.76
CA GLN A 114 -25.24 19.67 44.46
C GLN A 114 -26.31 20.67 43.98
N ASP A 115 -27.20 20.28 43.07
CA ASP A 115 -28.27 21.16 42.56
C ASP A 115 -29.26 21.58 43.66
N SER A 116 -29.58 20.67 44.58
CA SER A 116 -30.42 20.96 45.74
C SER A 116 -29.72 21.84 46.78
N THR A 117 -28.38 21.77 46.90
CA THR A 117 -27.61 22.68 47.76
C THR A 117 -27.43 24.08 47.18
N SER A 118 -27.29 24.21 45.86
CA SER A 118 -27.14 25.50 45.18
C SER A 118 -28.42 26.33 45.24
N THR A 119 -29.58 25.68 45.05
CA THR A 119 -30.89 26.37 45.08
C THR A 119 -31.26 26.87 46.49
N LYS A 120 -30.85 26.18 47.55
CA LYS A 120 -31.12 26.60 48.94
C LYS A 120 -30.19 27.71 49.46
N GLU A 121 -29.02 27.91 48.85
CA GLU A 121 -28.12 29.04 49.16
C GLU A 121 -28.56 30.34 48.49
N THR A 122 -29.12 30.27 47.28
CA THR A 122 -29.60 31.47 46.55
C THR A 122 -30.88 32.09 47.14
N SER A 123 -31.59 31.37 48.01
CA SER A 123 -32.86 31.82 48.59
C SER A 123 -32.76 32.37 50.03
N ARG A 124 -31.56 32.71 50.53
CA ARG A 124 -31.35 33.20 51.90
C ARG A 124 -30.84 34.63 51.98
#